data_AF-A0A8J5IVV8-F1
#
_entry.id   AF-A0A8J5IVV8-F1
#
_cell.length_a   1.000
_cell.length_b   1.000
_cell.length_c   1.000
_cell.angle_alpha   90.00
_cell.angle_beta   90.00
_cell.angle_gamma   90.00
#
_symmetry.space_group_name_H-M   'P 1'
#
loop_
_entity.id
_entity.type
_entity.pdbx_description
1 polymer ?
#
loop_
_entity_poly.entity_id
_entity_poly.type
_entity_poly.pdbx_seq_one_letter_code
_entity_poly.pdbx_strand_id
1 'polypeptide(L)'
;MAAVAQRVKSREEKRSKYIDLTWLPATYVEVERLFSTIKCMLGYLRKRVSAETLETILFLKLNGDLVTNEATSRAVQLAREDDVLDNEEQDSFE
;
A
#
# COMPACT_ATOMS: atom_id res chain seq x y z
N MET A 1 23.98 -20.04 8.66
CA MET A 1 23.00 -19.76 9.73
C MET A 1 23.58 -18.97 10.91
N ALA A 2 24.79 -19.26 11.40
CA ALA A 2 25.39 -18.58 12.58
C ALA A 2 25.53 -17.04 12.45
N ALA A 3 25.96 -16.54 11.28
CA ALA A 3 26.13 -15.11 11.04
C ALA A 3 24.81 -14.31 10.99
N VAL A 4 23.68 -14.97 10.75
CA VAL A 4 22.35 -14.33 10.81
C VAL A 4 21.90 -14.25 12.27
N ALA A 5 22.08 -15.33 13.03
CA ALA A 5 21.76 -15.36 14.46
C ALA A 5 22.57 -14.32 15.27
N GLN A 6 23.86 -14.14 14.95
CA GLN A 6 24.71 -13.11 15.58
C GLN A 6 24.25 -11.68 15.25
N ARG A 7 23.74 -11.45 14.04
CA ARG A 7 23.18 -10.16 13.61
C ARG A 7 21.82 -9.85 14.25
N VAL A 8 20.99 -10.88 14.45
CA VAL A 8 19.70 -10.74 15.16
C VAL A 8 19.95 -10.40 16.63
N LYS A 9 20.85 -11.15 17.29
CA LYS A 9 21.19 -10.92 18.70
C LYS A 9 21.79 -9.53 18.96
N SER A 10 22.70 -9.09 18.09
CA SER A 10 23.27 -7.73 18.18
C SER A 10 22.30 -6.61 17.82
N ARG A 11 21.23 -6.89 17.07
CA ARG A 11 20.11 -5.95 16.87
C ARG A 11 19.23 -5.87 18.11
N GLU A 12 18.94 -7.00 18.74
CA GLU A 12 18.19 -7.06 20.00
C GLU A 12 18.90 -6.34 21.14
N GLU A 13 20.21 -6.54 21.30
CA GLU A 13 21.04 -5.84 22.29
C GLU A 13 21.10 -4.32 22.05
N LYS A 14 20.82 -3.86 20.82
CA LYS A 14 20.75 -2.44 20.44
C LYS A 14 19.33 -1.87 20.42
N ARG A 15 18.29 -2.67 20.72
CA ARG A 15 16.91 -2.14 20.77
C ARG A 15 16.78 -1.24 22.00
N SER A 16 16.54 0.04 21.73
CA SER A 16 16.10 1.00 22.75
C SER A 16 14.84 0.48 23.44
N LYS A 17 14.69 0.79 24.74
CA LYS A 17 13.46 0.54 25.51
C LYS A 17 12.25 1.26 24.91
N TYR A 18 12.49 2.35 24.17
CA TYR A 18 11.47 3.19 23.56
C TYR A 18 11.47 3.05 22.04
N ILE A 19 10.28 3.14 21.45
CA ILE A 19 10.11 3.22 20.00
C ILE A 19 10.68 4.56 19.52
N ASP A 20 11.50 4.50 18.47
CA ASP A 20 11.97 5.71 17.80
C ASP A 20 10.78 6.37 17.10
N LEU A 21 10.46 7.60 17.49
CA LEU A 21 9.35 8.39 16.94
C LEU A 21 9.85 9.49 15.99
N THR A 22 11.12 9.48 15.59
CA THR A 22 11.66 10.47 14.64
C THR A 22 10.98 10.44 13.28
N TRP A 23 10.31 9.33 12.93
CA TRP A 23 9.49 9.21 11.73
C TRP A 23 8.13 9.93 11.82
N LEU A 24 7.67 10.26 13.03
CA LEU A 24 6.44 11.03 13.21
C LEU A 24 6.74 12.51 13.01
N PRO A 25 6.08 13.17 12.04
CA PRO A 25 6.22 14.60 11.88
C PRO A 25 5.66 15.33 13.10
N ALA A 26 6.35 16.38 13.55
CA ALA A 26 5.94 17.19 14.70
C ALA A 26 4.67 18.02 14.46
N THR A 27 4.23 18.13 13.20
CA THR A 27 3.06 18.92 12.79
C THR A 27 2.22 18.15 11.78
N TYR A 28 0.95 18.52 11.68
CA TYR A 28 -0.03 17.91 10.77
C TYR A 28 -0.06 18.57 9.38
N VAL A 29 0.93 19.41 9.04
CA VAL A 29 0.99 20.18 7.79
C VAL A 29 0.93 19.28 6.55
N GLU A 30 1.58 18.12 6.59
CA GLU A 30 1.56 17.15 5.49
C GLU A 30 0.15 16.61 5.26
N VAL A 31 -0.58 16.36 6.35
CA VAL A 31 -1.98 15.92 6.33
C VAL A 31 -2.89 17.02 5.78
N GLU A 32 -2.69 18.29 6.16
CA GLU A 32 -3.47 19.41 5.59
C GLU A 32 -3.26 19.59 4.09
N ARG A 33 -2.02 19.45 3.62
CA ARG A 33 -1.68 19.51 2.18
C ARG A 33 -2.34 18.38 1.41
N LEU A 34 -2.37 17.17 1.99
CA LEU A 34 -3.08 16.03 1.44
C LEU A 34 -4.58 16.34 1.29
N PHE A 35 -5.26 16.75 2.38
CA PHE A 35 -6.68 17.08 2.34
C PHE A 35 -7.02 18.22 1.38
N SER A 36 -6.15 19.22 1.26
CA SER A 36 -6.30 20.31 0.29
C SER A 36 -6.23 19.79 -1.15
N THR A 37 -5.31 18.87 -1.44
CA THR A 37 -5.20 18.22 -2.75
C THR A 37 -6.46 17.43 -3.09
N ILE A 38 -6.99 16.69 -2.11
CA ILE A 38 -8.20 15.88 -2.29
C ILE A 38 -9.43 16.75 -2.53
N LYS A 39 -9.57 17.84 -1.78
CA LYS A 39 -10.63 18.82 -2.00
C LYS A 39 -10.63 19.33 -3.45
N CYS A 40 -9.44 19.59 -4.00
CA CYS A 40 -9.28 19.98 -5.40
C CYS A 40 -9.70 18.84 -6.35
N MET A 41 -9.22 17.60 -6.14
CA MET A 41 -9.58 16.44 -6.98
C MET A 41 -11.09 16.13 -6.95
N LEU A 42 -11.72 16.20 -5.78
CA LEU A 42 -13.15 15.97 -5.62
C LEU A 42 -13.98 17.04 -6.34
N GLY A 43 -13.52 18.30 -6.29
CA GLY A 43 -14.11 19.41 -7.05
C GLY A 43 -13.98 19.19 -8.56
N TYR A 44 -12.79 18.82 -9.03
CA TYR A 44 -12.53 18.56 -10.45
C TYR A 44 -13.39 17.41 -11.00
N LEU A 45 -13.48 16.31 -10.26
CA LEU A 45 -14.24 15.12 -10.64
C LEU A 45 -15.75 15.27 -10.37
N ARG A 46 -16.23 16.46 -9.98
CA ARG A 46 -17.65 16.77 -9.67
C ARG A 46 -18.30 15.73 -8.76
N LYS A 47 -17.59 15.27 -7.72
CA LYS A 47 -18.09 14.24 -6.78
C LYS A 47 -18.48 12.90 -7.43
N ARG A 48 -17.98 12.57 -8.62
CA ARG A 48 -18.25 11.29 -9.30
C ARG A 48 -17.45 10.11 -8.73
N VAL A 49 -16.54 10.37 -7.80
CA VAL A 49 -15.72 9.34 -7.14
C VAL A 49 -16.44 8.86 -5.88
N SER A 50 -16.59 7.54 -5.74
CA SER A 50 -17.10 6.93 -4.50
C SER A 50 -16.12 7.14 -3.35
N ALA A 51 -16.61 7.07 -2.11
CA ALA A 51 -15.74 7.21 -0.93
C ALA A 51 -14.60 6.18 -0.93
N GLU A 52 -14.91 4.94 -1.30
CA GLU A 52 -13.94 3.84 -1.40
C GLU A 52 -12.84 4.12 -2.42
N THR A 53 -13.20 4.51 -3.65
CA THR A 53 -12.21 4.86 -4.68
C THR A 53 -11.35 6.06 -4.26
N LEU A 54 -11.95 7.02 -3.55
CA LEU A 54 -11.23 8.17 -3.04
C LEU A 54 -10.18 7.77 -1.99
N GLU A 55 -10.55 6.90 -1.06
CA GLU A 55 -9.67 6.34 -0.04
C GLU A 55 -8.50 5.56 -0.66
N THR A 56 -8.76 4.76 -1.69
CA THR A 56 -7.71 4.04 -2.41
C THR A 56 -6.71 5.00 -3.09
N ILE A 57 -7.20 6.06 -3.74
CA ILE A 57 -6.34 7.09 -4.35
C ILE A 57 -5.48 7.80 -3.29
N LEU A 58 -6.09 8.12 -2.15
CA LEU A 58 -5.44 8.70 -0.97
C LEU A 58 -4.28 7.82 -0.47
N PHE A 59 -4.57 6.54 -0.26
CA PHE A 59 -3.62 5.56 0.23
C PHE A 59 -2.42 5.42 -0.73
N LEU A 60 -2.68 5.30 -2.02
CA LEU A 60 -1.62 5.20 -3.04
C LEU A 60 -0.76 6.47 -3.09
N LYS A 61 -1.36 7.65 -2.93
CA LYS A 61 -0.63 8.92 -2.95
C LYS A 61 0.26 9.12 -1.73
N LEU A 62 -0.19 8.70 -0.55
CA LEU A 62 0.59 8.77 0.68
C LEU A 62 1.76 7.80 0.71
N ASN A 63 1.57 6.62 0.13
CA ASN A 63 2.58 5.56 0.09
C ASN A 63 3.29 5.51 -1.27
N GLY A 64 3.25 6.59 -2.05
CA GLY A 64 3.76 6.58 -3.43
C GLY A 64 5.25 6.25 -3.55
N ASP A 65 6.02 6.52 -2.50
CA ASP A 65 7.42 6.11 -2.35
C ASP A 65 7.60 4.61 -2.10
N LEU A 66 6.62 3.96 -1.47
CA LEU A 66 6.57 2.52 -1.20
C LEU A 66 5.91 1.74 -2.34
N VAL A 67 5.05 2.38 -3.14
CA VAL A 67 4.39 1.81 -4.32
C VAL A 67 5.39 1.80 -5.49
N THR A 68 6.25 0.79 -5.50
CA THR A 68 7.21 0.58 -6.59
C THR A 68 6.53 0.01 -7.83
N ASN A 69 7.04 0.35 -9.02
CA ASN A 69 6.55 -0.20 -10.30
C ASN A 69 6.49 -1.74 -10.30
N GLU A 70 7.43 -2.39 -9.61
CA GLU A 70 7.47 -3.85 -9.49
C GLU A 70 6.30 -4.38 -8.63
N ALA A 71 6.05 -3.76 -7.47
CA ALA A 71 4.92 -4.12 -6.61
C ALA A 71 3.58 -3.88 -7.31
N THR A 72 3.46 -2.74 -8.01
CA THR A 72 2.26 -2.43 -8.81
C THR A 72 2.08 -3.43 -9.96
N SER A 73 3.15 -3.78 -10.69
CA SER A 73 3.08 -4.74 -11.79
C SER A 73 2.66 -6.12 -11.31
N ARG A 74 3.20 -6.58 -10.17
CA ARG A 74 2.80 -7.85 -9.55
C ARG A 74 1.34 -7.84 -9.11
N ALA A 75 0.89 -6.78 -8.45
CA ALA A 75 -0.51 -6.65 -8.03
C ALA A 75 -1.48 -6.65 -9.23
N VAL A 76 -1.12 -5.99 -10.34
CA VAL A 76 -1.95 -5.98 -11.57
C VAL A 76 -1.98 -7.36 -12.25
N GLN A 77 -0.88 -8.11 -12.23
CA GLN A 77 -0.87 -9.48 -12.76
C GLN A 77 -1.77 -10.40 -11.93
N LEU A 78 -1.63 -10.38 -10.61
CA LEU A 78 -2.47 -11.18 -9.70
C LEU A 78 -3.96 -10.84 -9.83
N ALA A 79 -4.32 -9.56 -9.89
CA ALA A 79 -5.71 -9.16 -10.06
C ALA A 79 -6.33 -9.65 -11.39
N ARG A 80 -5.52 -9.85 -12.43
CA ARG A 80 -5.98 -10.42 -13.72
C ARG A 80 -6.09 -11.93 -13.67
N GLU A 81 -5.28 -12.59 -12.86
CA GLU A 81 -5.34 -14.04 -12.63
C GLU A 81 -6.56 -14.40 -11.78
N ASP A 82 -6.89 -13.59 -10.77
CA ASP A 82 -8.09 -13.78 -9.91
C ASP A 82 -9.43 -13.61 -10.66
N ASP A 83 -9.45 -12.86 -11.77
CA ASP A 83 -10.63 -12.72 -12.65
C ASP A 83 -10.86 -13.94 -13.57
N VAL A 84 -9.88 -14.86 -13.67
CA VAL A 84 -10.00 -16.12 -14.42
C VAL A 84 -10.53 -17.20 -13.47
N LEU A 85 -11.84 -17.16 -13.20
CA LEU A 85 -12.51 -18.32 -12.64
C LEU A 85 -12.50 -19.45 -13.68
N ASP A 86 -11.90 -20.58 -13.31
CA ASP A 86 -11.87 -21.85 -14.05
C ASP A 86 -13.29 -22.25 -14.50
N ASN A 87 -13.65 -21.90 -15.74
CA ASN A 87 -14.70 -22.60 -16.47
C ASN A 87 -14.06 -23.75 -17.25
N GLU A 88 -13.44 -24.70 -16.56
CA GLU A 88 -13.26 -26.04 -17.13
C GLU A 88 -14.54 -26.85 -16.86
N GLU A 89 -15.61 -26.55 -17.63
CA GLU A 89 -16.67 -27.52 -17.86
C GLU A 89 -16.01 -28.69 -18.61
N GLN A 90 -15.60 -29.73 -17.87
CA GLN A 90 -15.22 -31.02 -18.43
C GLN A 90 -16.47 -31.63 -19.07
N ASP A 91 -16.60 -31.47 -20.38
CA ASP A 91 -17.62 -32.16 -21.17
C ASP A 91 -17.21 -33.64 -21.28
N SER A 92 -17.64 -34.45 -20.32
CA SER A 92 -17.53 -35.90 -20.39
C SER A 92 -18.52 -36.41 -21.43
N PHE A 93 -18.04 -36.69 -22.64
CA PHE A 93 -18.81 -37.48 -23.62
C PHE A 93 -18.79 -38.96 -23.22
N GLU A 94 -19.98 -39.51 -23.01
CA GLU A 94 -20.29 -40.95 -22.92
C GLU A 94 -19.84 -41.74 -24.16
#